data_AF-A0A754FXR8-F1
#
_entry.id   AF-A0A754FXR8-F1
#
_cell.length_a   1.000
_cell.length_b   1.000
_cell.length_c   1.000
_cell.angle_alpha   90.00
_cell.angle_beta   90.00
_cell.angle_gamma   90.00
#
_symmetry.space_group_name_H-M   'P 1'
#
loop_
_entity.id
_entity.type
_entity.pdbx_description
1 polymer ?
#
loop_
_entity_poly.entity_id
_entity_poly.type
_entity_poly.pdbx_seq_one_letter_code
_entity_poly.pdbx_strand_id
1 'polypeptide(L)'
;MLRHNVPVRRDLDKIACDHGFDFHVIDNEIYWDESRAYRFTLRQIEEQIEKPTAELHQMCLEVVERAVRDEQIMQQLAIPPLYWDVIAESWRSRDPSLYGRMDFVWCGKDPVKLLEYNADTPTSLYESSYFQWLWLEDARRSGAIPRDADQYNAIQERLIARFSELYSREPLYFCCCEDTDEDRTTVLYLQDCAQQAGQETRFIYIEELGL
;
A
#
# COMPACT_ATOMS: atom_id res chain seq x y z
N MET A 1 8.77 -17.95 -8.53
CA MET A 1 9.04 -17.66 -7.12
C MET A 1 9.93 -18.74 -6.54
N LEU A 2 11.08 -18.37 -5.97
CA LEU A 2 11.94 -19.26 -5.21
C LEU A 2 11.97 -18.79 -3.76
N ARG A 3 11.60 -19.65 -2.83
CA ARG A 3 11.69 -19.36 -1.40
C ARG A 3 13.10 -19.66 -0.89
N HIS A 4 13.63 -18.74 -0.10
CA HIS A 4 14.89 -18.88 0.64
C HIS A 4 14.61 -18.86 2.13
N ASN A 5 15.41 -19.62 2.88
CA ASN A 5 15.49 -19.42 4.33
C ASN A 5 16.58 -18.39 4.59
N VAL A 6 16.28 -17.40 5.42
CA VAL A 6 17.19 -16.30 5.76
C VAL A 6 17.29 -16.24 7.28
N PRO A 7 18.48 -15.98 7.86
CA PRO A 7 18.57 -15.74 9.30
C PRO A 7 17.78 -14.48 9.69
N VAL A 8 16.91 -14.60 10.69
CA VAL A 8 16.24 -13.46 11.33
C VAL A 8 17.30 -12.54 11.94
N ARG A 9 17.14 -11.22 11.79
CA ARG A 9 18.06 -10.25 12.41
C ARG A 9 18.02 -10.40 13.92
N ARG A 10 19.20 -10.49 14.56
CA ARG A 10 19.32 -10.77 16.00
C ARG A 10 18.64 -9.74 16.89
N ASP A 11 18.62 -8.48 16.45
CA ASP A 11 18.08 -7.34 17.17
C ASP A 11 16.76 -6.86 16.56
N LEU A 12 15.97 -7.75 15.95
CA LEU A 12 14.74 -7.39 15.23
C LEU A 12 13.80 -6.52 16.07
N ASP A 13 13.51 -6.90 17.32
CA ASP A 13 12.62 -6.13 18.20
C ASP A 13 13.12 -4.69 18.40
N LYS A 14 14.44 -4.54 18.57
CA LYS A 14 15.07 -3.23 18.73
C LYS A 14 15.00 -2.43 17.42
N ILE A 15 15.31 -3.06 16.28
CA ILE A 15 15.26 -2.42 14.97
C ILE A 15 13.82 -1.97 14.67
N ALA A 16 12.83 -2.83 14.93
CA ALA A 16 11.42 -2.52 14.74
C ALA A 16 11.01 -1.31 15.59
N CYS A 17 11.32 -1.31 16.88
CA CYS A 17 11.05 -0.18 17.78
C CYS A 17 11.77 1.11 17.35
N ASP A 18 13.06 1.03 17.02
CA ASP A 18 13.86 2.19 16.58
C ASP A 18 13.31 2.83 15.28
N HIS A 19 12.52 2.07 14.50
CA HIS A 19 11.90 2.52 13.24
C HIS A 19 10.37 2.69 13.33
N GLY A 20 9.77 2.58 14.52
CA GLY A 20 8.33 2.79 14.74
C GLY A 20 7.44 1.65 14.23
N PHE A 21 7.96 0.43 14.16
CA PHE A 21 7.20 -0.77 13.79
C PHE A 21 6.77 -1.56 15.04
N ASP A 22 5.84 -0.99 15.80
CA ASP A 22 5.47 -1.49 17.14
C ASP A 22 4.60 -2.76 17.13
N PHE A 23 4.08 -3.16 15.96
CA PHE A 23 3.16 -4.29 15.77
C PHE A 23 3.76 -5.41 14.91
N HIS A 24 5.08 -5.55 14.86
CA HIS A 24 5.75 -6.67 14.18
C HIS A 24 5.47 -8.05 14.84
N VAL A 25 4.87 -8.05 16.04
CA VAL A 25 4.23 -9.18 16.73
C VAL A 25 2.86 -8.71 17.21
N ILE A 26 1.80 -9.48 16.92
CA ILE A 26 0.41 -9.18 17.33
C ILE A 26 -0.14 -10.39 18.07
N ASP A 27 -0.75 -10.20 19.24
CA ASP A 27 -1.34 -11.27 20.05
C ASP A 27 -0.39 -12.47 20.31
N ASN A 28 0.91 -12.19 20.52
CA ASN A 28 2.00 -13.17 20.63
C ASN A 28 2.29 -14.01 19.37
N GLU A 29 1.74 -13.64 18.22
CA GLU A 29 2.00 -14.24 16.92
C GLU A 29 2.91 -13.35 16.07
N ILE A 30 3.81 -13.98 15.29
CA ILE A 30 4.75 -13.25 14.43
C ILE A 30 3.97 -12.65 13.26
N TYR A 31 3.92 -11.31 13.21
CA TYR A 31 3.34 -10.58 12.09
C TYR A 31 4.38 -10.42 10.95
N TRP A 32 5.61 -10.02 11.28
CA TRP A 32 6.72 -9.88 10.34
C TRP A 32 7.73 -11.03 10.46
N ASP A 33 7.68 -12.01 9.53
CA ASP A 33 8.55 -13.19 9.52
C ASP A 33 9.77 -13.01 8.60
N GLU A 34 10.94 -12.68 9.16
CA GLU A 34 12.21 -12.58 8.42
C GLU A 34 12.89 -13.92 8.10
N SER A 35 12.36 -15.04 8.60
CA SER A 35 12.98 -16.35 8.40
C SER A 35 12.92 -16.82 6.94
N ARG A 36 12.14 -16.10 6.11
CA ARG A 36 11.85 -16.44 4.72
C ARG A 36 11.95 -15.21 3.83
N ALA A 37 12.55 -15.38 2.66
CA ALA A 37 12.50 -14.40 1.59
C ALA A 37 12.11 -15.06 0.27
N TYR A 38 11.38 -14.34 -0.57
CA TYR A 38 10.95 -14.84 -1.88
C TYR A 38 11.67 -14.09 -2.99
N ARG A 39 12.32 -14.85 -3.88
CA ARG A 39 13.00 -14.34 -5.06
C ARG A 39 12.19 -14.60 -6.31
N PHE A 40 12.14 -13.60 -7.17
CA PHE A 40 11.42 -13.63 -8.43
C PHE A 40 12.41 -13.45 -9.57
N THR A 41 12.05 -13.92 -10.76
CA THR A 41 12.74 -13.50 -11.99
C THR A 41 12.06 -12.25 -12.53
N LEU A 42 12.79 -11.42 -13.29
CA LEU A 42 12.19 -10.26 -13.96
C LEU A 42 10.99 -10.65 -14.82
N ARG A 43 11.10 -11.75 -15.57
CA ARG A 43 9.98 -12.30 -16.33
C ARG A 43 8.73 -12.61 -15.48
N GLN A 44 8.91 -13.15 -14.28
CA GLN A 44 7.78 -13.40 -13.37
C GLN A 44 7.14 -12.10 -12.89
N ILE A 45 7.96 -11.10 -12.60
CA ILE A 45 7.49 -9.77 -12.21
C ILE A 45 6.70 -9.14 -13.37
N GLU A 46 7.35 -8.95 -14.51
CA GLU A 46 6.82 -8.16 -15.63
C GLU A 46 5.61 -8.85 -16.30
N GLU A 47 5.74 -10.15 -16.64
CA GLU A 47 4.71 -10.85 -17.42
C GLU A 47 3.58 -11.42 -16.56
N GLN A 48 3.85 -11.81 -15.31
CA GLN A 48 2.90 -12.57 -14.49
C GLN A 48 2.30 -11.77 -13.35
N ILE A 49 2.87 -10.62 -12.96
CA ILE A 49 2.40 -9.78 -11.86
C ILE A 49 2.05 -8.37 -12.38
N GLU A 50 3.02 -7.61 -12.87
CA GLU A 50 2.82 -6.19 -13.28
C GLU A 50 1.79 -6.05 -14.39
N LYS A 51 1.98 -6.76 -15.51
CA LYS A 51 1.09 -6.66 -16.65
C LYS A 51 -0.36 -7.05 -16.30
N PRO A 52 -0.63 -8.19 -15.63
CA PRO A 52 -1.98 -8.50 -15.17
C PRO A 52 -2.53 -7.50 -14.16
N THR A 53 -1.71 -6.95 -13.26
CA THR A 53 -2.14 -5.91 -12.30
C THR A 53 -2.66 -4.67 -13.03
N ALA A 54 -1.93 -4.22 -14.06
CA ALA A 54 -2.36 -3.08 -14.87
C ALA A 54 -3.66 -3.36 -15.66
N GLU A 55 -3.79 -4.55 -16.25
CA GLU A 55 -5.00 -4.97 -16.96
C GLU A 55 -6.22 -5.03 -16.02
N LEU A 56 -6.06 -5.66 -14.86
CA LEU A 56 -7.11 -5.77 -13.85
C LEU A 56 -7.52 -4.41 -13.29
N HIS A 57 -6.56 -3.50 -13.10
CA HIS A 57 -6.87 -2.13 -12.68
C HIS A 57 -7.76 -1.43 -13.71
N GLN A 58 -7.44 -1.53 -15.01
CA GLN A 58 -8.29 -0.95 -16.07
C GLN A 58 -9.69 -1.59 -16.08
N MET A 59 -9.78 -2.91 -15.91
CA MET A 59 -11.08 -3.59 -15.80
C MET A 59 -11.90 -3.08 -14.60
N CYS A 60 -11.29 -2.81 -13.46
CA CYS A 60 -11.98 -2.21 -12.31
C CYS A 60 -12.50 -0.80 -12.65
N LEU A 61 -11.71 0.03 -13.35
CA LEU A 61 -12.13 1.35 -13.80
C LEU A 61 -13.30 1.29 -14.80
N GLU A 62 -13.32 0.30 -15.69
CA GLU A 62 -14.45 0.05 -16.61
C GLU A 62 -15.74 -0.31 -15.85
N VAL A 63 -15.63 -1.05 -14.73
CA VAL A 63 -16.78 -1.33 -13.87
C VAL A 63 -17.32 -0.04 -13.25
N VAL A 64 -16.45 0.86 -12.76
CA VAL A 64 -16.87 2.16 -12.21
C VAL A 64 -17.57 3.01 -13.27
N GLU A 65 -17.00 3.10 -14.48
CA GLU A 65 -17.60 3.84 -15.61
C GLU A 65 -19.01 3.35 -15.95
N ARG A 66 -19.25 2.04 -15.85
CA ARG A 66 -20.58 1.45 -16.05
C ARG A 66 -21.50 1.73 -14.88
N ALA A 67 -21.00 1.56 -13.64
CA ALA A 67 -21.79 1.73 -12.43
C ALA A 67 -22.37 3.14 -12.31
N VAL A 68 -21.57 4.18 -12.56
CA VAL A 68 -22.03 5.58 -12.45
C VAL A 68 -23.09 5.99 -13.48
N ARG A 69 -23.39 5.14 -14.46
CA ARG A 69 -24.42 5.34 -15.50
C ARG A 69 -25.59 4.38 -15.39
N ASP A 70 -25.56 3.45 -14.44
CA ASP A 70 -26.52 2.36 -14.31
C ASP A 70 -26.90 2.14 -12.83
N GLU A 71 -28.08 2.64 -12.47
CA GLU A 71 -28.63 2.51 -11.12
C GLU A 71 -28.76 1.05 -10.66
N GLN A 72 -28.97 0.10 -11.59
CA GLN A 72 -29.06 -1.32 -11.23
C GLN A 72 -27.72 -1.85 -10.72
N ILE A 73 -26.61 -1.41 -11.31
CA ILE A 73 -25.27 -1.76 -10.84
C ILE A 73 -25.01 -1.11 -9.48
N MET A 74 -25.36 0.17 -9.29
CA MET A 74 -25.22 0.84 -7.99
C MET A 74 -26.00 0.14 -6.88
N GLN A 75 -27.21 -0.34 -7.18
CA GLN A 75 -28.01 -1.16 -6.25
C GLN A 75 -27.35 -2.51 -5.94
N GLN A 76 -26.76 -3.20 -6.93
CA GLN A 76 -26.04 -4.45 -6.73
C GLN A 76 -24.78 -4.27 -5.87
N LEU A 77 -24.10 -3.12 -6.00
CA LEU A 77 -22.98 -2.72 -5.14
C LEU A 77 -23.43 -2.30 -3.73
N ALA A 78 -24.73 -2.31 -3.45
CA ALA A 78 -25.33 -1.89 -2.19
C ALA A 78 -24.97 -0.46 -1.76
N ILE A 79 -24.72 0.43 -2.73
CA ILE A 79 -24.42 1.84 -2.47
C ILE A 79 -25.75 2.61 -2.28
N PRO A 80 -25.97 3.31 -1.16
CA PRO A 80 -27.18 4.09 -0.95
C PRO A 80 -27.37 5.21 -2.00
N PRO A 81 -28.61 5.46 -2.50
CA PRO A 81 -28.88 6.50 -3.50
C PRO A 81 -28.39 7.90 -3.16
N LEU A 82 -28.28 8.22 -1.87
CA LEU A 82 -27.74 9.50 -1.37
C LEU A 82 -26.34 9.82 -1.91
N TYR A 83 -25.53 8.80 -2.23
CA TYR A 83 -24.13 8.97 -2.65
C TYR A 83 -23.92 8.89 -4.17
N TRP A 84 -24.96 8.57 -4.95
CA TRP A 84 -24.78 8.27 -6.38
C TRP A 84 -24.28 9.48 -7.18
N ASP A 85 -24.87 10.65 -6.94
CA ASP A 85 -24.50 11.88 -7.65
C ASP A 85 -23.07 12.32 -7.36
N VAL A 86 -22.63 12.23 -6.10
CA VAL A 86 -21.25 12.61 -5.72
C VAL A 86 -20.22 11.64 -6.28
N ILE A 87 -20.51 10.33 -6.31
CA ILE A 87 -19.63 9.33 -6.93
C ILE A 87 -19.53 9.59 -8.44
N ALA A 88 -20.66 9.82 -9.11
CA ALA A 88 -20.68 10.11 -10.54
C ALA A 88 -19.94 11.41 -10.88
N GLU A 89 -20.05 12.45 -10.04
CA GLU A 89 -19.34 13.71 -10.22
C GLU A 89 -17.83 13.57 -9.99
N SER A 90 -17.42 12.84 -8.96
CA SER A 90 -16.01 12.53 -8.69
C SER A 90 -15.36 11.79 -9.87
N TRP A 91 -16.07 10.80 -10.43
CA TRP A 91 -15.64 10.08 -11.62
C TRP A 91 -15.52 10.98 -12.86
N ARG A 92 -16.53 11.82 -13.13
CA ARG A 92 -16.51 12.79 -14.25
C ARG A 92 -15.37 13.80 -14.12
N SER A 93 -15.11 14.26 -12.90
CA SER A 93 -14.04 15.21 -12.57
C SER A 93 -12.65 14.56 -12.60
N ARG A 94 -12.59 13.22 -12.68
CA ARG A 94 -11.37 12.42 -12.60
C ARG A 94 -10.58 12.73 -11.34
N ASP A 95 -11.29 12.75 -10.21
CA ASP A 95 -10.66 12.97 -8.92
C ASP A 95 -9.51 11.97 -8.72
N PRO A 96 -8.37 12.44 -8.23
CA PRO A 96 -7.16 11.64 -8.20
C PRO A 96 -7.24 10.53 -7.14
N SER A 97 -6.85 9.32 -7.54
CA SER A 97 -6.49 8.27 -6.58
C SER A 97 -5.03 8.41 -6.14
N LEU A 98 -4.70 7.92 -4.94
CA LEU A 98 -3.34 7.89 -4.40
C LEU A 98 -2.67 6.53 -4.64
N TYR A 99 -3.24 5.45 -4.08
CA TYR A 99 -2.73 4.09 -4.21
C TYR A 99 -3.85 3.05 -3.97
N GLY A 100 -3.57 1.78 -4.25
CA GLY A 100 -4.47 0.64 -4.04
C GLY A 100 -3.67 -0.64 -3.80
N ARG A 101 -4.26 -1.65 -3.15
CA ARG A 101 -3.64 -2.98 -2.94
C ARG A 101 -4.48 -4.08 -3.57
N MET A 102 -3.86 -4.87 -4.45
CA MET A 102 -4.49 -6.06 -5.02
C MET A 102 -3.99 -7.32 -4.34
N ASP A 103 -4.93 -8.15 -3.93
CA ASP A 103 -4.64 -9.42 -3.28
C ASP A 103 -4.74 -10.52 -4.34
N PHE A 104 -3.65 -11.27 -4.50
CA PHE A 104 -3.51 -12.26 -5.57
C PHE A 104 -3.29 -13.67 -5.04
N VAL A 105 -3.85 -14.65 -5.74
CA VAL A 105 -3.39 -16.04 -5.68
C VAL A 105 -2.47 -16.30 -6.87
N TRP A 106 -1.31 -16.88 -6.58
CA TRP A 106 -0.31 -17.16 -7.59
C TRP A 106 0.51 -18.41 -7.28
N CYS A 107 0.73 -19.24 -8.31
CA CYS A 107 1.47 -20.49 -8.20
C CYS A 107 2.88 -20.44 -8.83
N GLY A 108 3.27 -19.30 -9.41
CA GLY A 108 4.59 -19.13 -10.05
C GLY A 108 4.70 -19.58 -11.51
N LYS A 109 3.62 -20.10 -12.11
CA LYS A 109 3.58 -20.61 -13.49
C LYS A 109 2.68 -19.77 -14.39
N ASP A 110 1.43 -19.59 -13.96
CA ASP A 110 0.42 -18.82 -14.68
C ASP A 110 0.34 -17.38 -14.15
N PRO A 111 -0.25 -16.42 -14.89
CA PRO A 111 -0.51 -15.08 -14.38
C PRO A 111 -1.32 -15.10 -13.08
N VAL A 112 -1.12 -14.08 -12.24
CA VAL A 112 -1.86 -13.89 -10.99
C VAL A 112 -3.38 -13.95 -11.18
N LYS A 113 -4.09 -14.42 -10.15
CA LYS A 113 -5.57 -14.37 -10.08
C LYS A 113 -5.98 -13.43 -8.97
N LEU A 114 -6.77 -12.41 -9.31
CA LEU A 114 -7.30 -11.42 -8.37
C LEU A 114 -8.29 -12.08 -7.41
N LEU A 115 -8.06 -11.90 -6.11
CA LEU A 115 -9.05 -12.17 -5.07
C LEU A 115 -9.89 -10.93 -4.81
N GLU A 116 -9.21 -9.82 -4.51
CA GLU A 116 -9.85 -8.55 -4.22
C GLU A 116 -8.92 -7.37 -4.57
N TYR A 117 -9.54 -6.19 -4.74
CA TYR A 117 -8.83 -4.93 -4.93
C TYR A 117 -9.26 -3.93 -3.85
N ASN A 118 -8.39 -3.75 -2.87
CA ASN A 118 -8.53 -2.78 -1.78
C ASN A 118 -8.12 -1.39 -2.29
N ALA A 119 -9.07 -0.65 -2.84
CA ALA A 119 -8.84 0.63 -3.51
C ALA A 119 -9.17 1.88 -2.66
N ASP A 120 -9.68 1.69 -1.44
CA ASP A 120 -10.13 2.78 -0.55
C ASP A 120 -9.12 3.02 0.58
N THR A 121 -8.96 2.06 1.49
CA THR A 121 -8.07 2.16 2.67
C THR A 121 -7.14 0.95 2.83
N PRO A 122 -6.23 0.68 1.87
CA PRO A 122 -5.36 -0.49 1.96
C PRO A 122 -4.23 -0.33 3.00
N THR A 123 -4.06 -1.36 3.83
CA THR A 123 -3.01 -1.50 4.85
C THR A 123 -1.73 -2.17 4.32
N SER A 124 -0.74 -2.42 5.19
CA SER A 124 0.57 -3.03 4.90
C SER A 124 1.54 -2.19 4.05
N LEU A 125 1.29 -0.88 3.98
CA LEU A 125 2.04 0.04 3.13
C LEU A 125 3.43 0.35 3.70
N TYR A 126 3.51 0.64 5.00
CA TYR A 126 4.77 0.99 5.68
C TYR A 126 5.76 -0.19 5.63
N GLU A 127 5.26 -1.40 5.87
CA GLU A 127 6.01 -2.65 5.90
C GLU A 127 6.63 -2.95 4.55
N SER A 128 5.83 -2.87 3.48
CA SER A 128 6.27 -3.18 2.12
C SER A 128 7.18 -2.10 1.51
N SER A 129 7.03 -0.85 1.94
CA SER A 129 7.75 0.28 1.36
C SER A 129 9.06 0.59 2.09
N TYR A 130 9.02 0.68 3.42
CA TYR A 130 10.13 1.17 4.23
C TYR A 130 10.81 0.04 5.00
N PHE A 131 10.06 -0.74 5.77
CA PHE A 131 10.67 -1.77 6.63
C PHE A 131 11.32 -2.91 5.82
N GLN A 132 10.71 -3.29 4.69
CA GLN A 132 11.30 -4.22 3.74
C GLN A 132 12.61 -3.70 3.14
N TRP A 133 12.71 -2.40 2.85
CA TRP A 133 13.94 -1.78 2.34
C TRP A 133 15.06 -1.82 3.39
N LEU A 134 14.74 -1.51 4.66
CA LEU A 134 15.69 -1.65 5.76
C LEU A 134 16.20 -3.09 5.91
N TRP A 135 15.29 -4.06 5.85
CA TRP A 135 15.66 -5.48 5.86
C TRP A 135 16.59 -5.83 4.69
N LEU A 136 16.27 -5.36 3.48
CA LEU A 136 17.06 -5.63 2.27
C LEU A 136 18.49 -5.09 2.42
N GLU A 137 18.64 -3.86 2.89
CA GLU A 137 19.95 -3.23 3.12
C GLU A 137 20.78 -3.99 4.16
N ASP A 138 20.20 -4.36 5.30
CA ASP A 138 20.90 -5.11 6.34
C ASP A 138 21.25 -6.53 5.89
N ALA A 139 20.34 -7.19 5.17
CA ALA A 139 20.56 -8.53 4.63
C ALA A 139 21.68 -8.53 3.57
N ARG A 140 21.76 -7.49 2.71
CA ARG A 140 22.89 -7.30 1.79
C ARG A 140 24.20 -7.08 2.54
N ARG A 141 24.20 -6.22 3.56
CA ARG A 141 25.41 -5.87 4.36
C ARG A 141 25.97 -7.05 5.13
N SER A 142 25.08 -7.84 5.74
CA SER A 142 25.46 -9.05 6.48
C SER A 142 25.85 -10.23 5.58
N GLY A 143 25.54 -10.15 4.28
CA GLY A 143 25.76 -11.25 3.33
C GLY A 143 24.73 -12.37 3.44
N ALA A 144 23.59 -12.12 4.11
CA ALA A 144 22.48 -13.07 4.19
C ALA A 144 21.79 -13.27 2.82
N ILE A 145 21.86 -12.27 1.95
CA ILE A 145 21.42 -12.31 0.55
C ILE A 145 22.53 -11.76 -0.38
N PRO A 146 22.46 -11.99 -1.71
CA PRO A 146 23.42 -11.42 -2.64
C PRO A 146 23.50 -9.89 -2.54
N ARG A 147 24.70 -9.34 -2.69
CA ARG A 147 24.94 -7.88 -2.57
C ARG A 147 24.24 -7.04 -3.65
N ASP A 148 23.94 -7.67 -4.78
CA ASP A 148 23.24 -7.12 -5.94
C ASP A 148 21.76 -7.53 -5.99
N ALA A 149 21.25 -8.26 -4.99
CA ALA A 149 19.81 -8.53 -4.87
C ALA A 149 19.07 -7.19 -4.79
N ASP A 150 17.82 -7.11 -5.27
CA ASP A 150 16.99 -5.90 -5.17
C ASP A 150 15.53 -6.22 -4.87
N GLN A 151 14.77 -5.21 -4.45
CA GLN A 151 13.32 -5.33 -4.30
C GLN A 151 12.60 -5.01 -5.61
N TYR A 152 11.44 -5.64 -5.78
CA TYR A 152 10.57 -5.42 -6.94
C TYR A 152 9.87 -4.04 -6.89
N ASN A 153 9.61 -3.52 -5.70
CA ASN A 153 8.75 -2.36 -5.54
C ASN A 153 9.54 -1.03 -5.50
N ALA A 154 8.87 0.05 -5.88
CA ALA A 154 9.35 1.43 -5.78
C ALA A 154 8.29 2.30 -5.10
N ILE A 155 7.64 1.76 -4.05
CA ILE A 155 6.40 2.33 -3.51
C ILE A 155 6.65 3.73 -2.95
N GLN A 156 7.69 3.91 -2.14
CA GLN A 156 8.00 5.21 -1.54
C GLN A 156 8.27 6.27 -2.61
N GLU A 157 9.13 5.97 -3.59
CA GLU A 157 9.45 6.90 -4.67
C GLU A 157 8.21 7.26 -5.50
N ARG A 158 7.33 6.29 -5.76
CA ARG A 158 6.07 6.50 -6.49
C ARG A 158 5.06 7.30 -5.68
N LEU A 159 4.97 7.09 -4.37
CA LEU A 159 4.11 7.88 -3.48
C LEU A 159 4.58 9.34 -3.39
N ILE A 160 5.87 9.57 -3.19
CA ILE A 160 6.44 10.93 -3.16
C ILE A 160 6.18 11.63 -4.50
N ALA A 161 6.44 10.97 -5.63
CA ALA A 161 6.13 11.51 -6.95
C ALA A 161 4.64 11.82 -7.11
N ARG A 162 3.76 10.91 -6.65
CA ARG A 162 2.31 11.11 -6.71
C ARG A 162 1.85 12.28 -5.84
N PHE A 163 2.35 12.41 -4.62
CA PHE A 163 2.05 13.57 -3.77
C PHE A 163 2.53 14.89 -4.36
N SER A 164 3.64 14.88 -5.10
CA SER A 164 4.11 16.06 -5.84
C SER A 164 3.18 16.43 -6.99
N GLU A 165 2.57 15.46 -7.68
CA GLU A 165 1.54 15.71 -8.69
C GLU A 165 0.25 16.26 -8.07
N LEU A 166 -0.07 15.82 -6.85
CA LEU A 166 -1.23 16.25 -6.07
C LEU A 166 -0.96 17.50 -5.22
N TYR A 167 0.10 18.24 -5.51
CA TYR A 167 0.50 19.41 -4.74
C TYR A 167 -0.62 20.44 -4.61
N SER A 168 -0.88 20.86 -3.37
CA SER A 168 -1.77 21.98 -3.05
C SER A 168 -1.01 23.03 -2.23
N ARG A 169 -1.48 24.29 -2.29
CA ARG A 169 -0.99 25.36 -1.40
C ARG A 169 -1.59 25.28 -0.01
N GLU A 170 -2.76 24.66 0.11
CA GLU A 170 -3.40 24.45 1.40
C GLU A 170 -2.73 23.27 2.12
N PRO A 171 -2.66 23.29 3.47
CA PRO A 171 -2.12 22.17 4.22
C PRO A 171 -2.92 20.88 3.95
N LEU A 172 -2.21 19.78 3.66
CA LEU A 172 -2.81 18.45 3.55
C LEU A 172 -2.95 17.84 4.95
N TYR A 173 -4.19 17.62 5.38
CA TYR A 173 -4.49 17.00 6.66
C TYR A 173 -4.56 15.49 6.51
N PHE A 174 -3.86 14.78 7.38
CA PHE A 174 -3.99 13.35 7.58
C PHE A 174 -4.73 13.08 8.89
N CYS A 175 -5.50 12.01 8.92
CA CYS A 175 -6.29 11.63 10.09
C CYS A 175 -6.43 10.11 10.20
N CYS A 176 -6.56 9.63 11.43
CA CYS A 176 -6.94 8.27 11.80
C CYS A 176 -7.74 8.33 13.11
N CYS A 177 -8.29 7.20 13.55
CA CYS A 177 -8.86 7.08 14.90
C CYS A 177 -7.74 7.06 15.96
N GLU A 178 -8.04 7.42 17.21
CA GLU A 178 -7.02 7.56 18.27
C GLU A 178 -6.42 6.21 18.72
N ASP A 179 -7.23 5.16 18.81
CA ASP A 179 -6.88 3.87 19.42
C ASP A 179 -6.38 2.80 18.43
N THR A 180 -5.67 3.21 17.37
CA THR A 180 -5.20 2.31 16.29
C THR A 180 -3.75 2.64 15.89
N ASP A 181 -2.82 1.88 16.46
CA ASP A 181 -1.38 2.04 16.21
C ASP A 181 -0.99 1.73 14.75
N GLU A 182 -1.64 0.74 14.13
CA GLU A 182 -1.43 0.36 12.72
C GLU A 182 -1.84 1.51 11.78
N ASP A 183 -3.03 2.11 12.00
CA ASP A 183 -3.49 3.23 11.19
C ASP A 183 -2.62 4.45 11.42
N ARG A 184 -2.21 4.71 12.67
CA ARG A 184 -1.33 5.83 12.99
C ARG A 184 0.01 5.70 12.28
N THR A 185 0.57 4.48 12.23
CA THR A 185 1.83 4.20 11.51
C THR A 185 1.68 4.42 10.02
N THR A 186 0.58 3.91 9.43
CA THR A 186 0.28 4.09 8.00
C THR A 186 0.12 5.57 7.64
N VAL A 187 -0.65 6.31 8.45
CA VAL A 187 -0.87 7.75 8.27
C VAL A 187 0.43 8.53 8.41
N LEU A 188 1.25 8.23 9.42
CA LEU A 188 2.53 8.90 9.63
C LEU A 188 3.47 8.67 8.44
N TYR A 189 3.51 7.45 7.91
CA TYR A 189 4.31 7.11 6.72
C TYR A 189 3.84 7.89 5.47
N LEU A 190 2.54 7.96 5.22
CA LEU A 190 1.98 8.75 4.12
C LEU A 190 2.25 10.25 4.29
N GLN A 191 2.14 10.75 5.53
CA GLN A 191 2.45 12.13 5.88
C GLN A 191 3.91 12.47 5.57
N ASP A 192 4.85 11.59 5.93
CA ASP A 192 6.28 11.74 5.63
C ASP A 192 6.54 11.76 4.11
N CYS A 193 5.91 10.87 3.35
CA CYS A 193 6.00 10.88 1.88
C CYS A 193 5.50 12.20 1.28
N ALA A 194 4.39 12.74 1.80
CA ALA A 194 3.86 14.02 1.34
C ALA A 194 4.77 15.20 1.71
N GLN A 195 5.38 15.19 2.90
CA GLN A 195 6.37 16.19 3.31
C GLN A 195 7.63 16.15 2.43
N GLN A 196 8.13 14.95 2.10
CA GLN A 196 9.25 14.78 1.16
C GLN A 196 8.90 15.30 -0.25
N ALA A 197 7.63 15.26 -0.64
CA ALA A 197 7.12 15.87 -1.87
C ALA A 197 6.94 17.40 -1.78
N GLY A 198 7.25 18.01 -0.64
CA GLY A 198 7.18 19.45 -0.39
C GLY A 198 5.81 19.97 0.06
N GLN A 199 4.85 19.10 0.35
CA GLN A 199 3.53 19.50 0.85
C GLN A 199 3.64 19.98 2.31
N GLU A 200 2.95 21.06 2.66
CA GLU A 200 2.67 21.35 4.07
C GLU A 200 1.66 20.32 4.56
N THR A 201 1.97 19.60 5.64
CA THR A 201 1.07 18.58 6.18
C THR A 201 0.74 18.84 7.65
N ARG A 202 -0.44 18.38 8.05
CA ARG A 202 -0.93 18.43 9.43
C ARG A 202 -1.58 17.10 9.78
N PHE A 203 -1.63 16.80 11.07
CA PHE A 203 -2.31 15.62 11.59
C PHE A 203 -3.40 16.06 12.57
N ILE A 204 -4.54 15.36 12.53
CA ILE A 204 -5.64 15.50 13.49
C ILE A 204 -6.33 14.15 13.66
N TYR A 205 -6.74 13.80 14.88
CA TYR A 205 -7.57 12.60 15.07
C TYR A 205 -9.00 12.84 14.59
N ILE A 206 -9.67 11.78 14.16
CA ILE A 206 -11.08 11.87 13.72
C ILE A 206 -11.96 12.43 14.85
N GLU A 207 -11.67 12.04 16.09
CA GLU A 207 -12.36 12.43 17.32
C GLU A 207 -12.24 13.94 17.62
N GLU A 208 -11.25 14.61 17.05
CA GLU A 208 -11.01 16.05 17.22
C GLU A 208 -11.71 16.90 16.13
N LEU A 209 -12.28 16.27 15.09
CA LEU A 209 -12.93 16.98 13.99
C LEU A 209 -14.32 17.51 14.39
N GLY A 210 -14.52 18.82 14.24
CA GLY A 210 -15.83 19.47 14.42
C GLY A 210 -16.17 19.86 15.85
N LEU A 211 -15.21 19.79 16.77
CA LEU A 211 -15.28 20.37 18.11
C LEU A 211 -15.01 21.88 18.10
#